data_AF-A0AAW6XWG6-F1
#
_entry.id   AF-A0AAW6XWG6-F1
#
_cell.length_a   1.000
_cell.length_b   1.000
_cell.length_c   1.000
_cell.angle_alpha   90.00
_cell.angle_beta   90.00
_cell.angle_gamma   90.00
#
_symmetry.space_group_name_H-M   'P 1'
#
loop_
_entity.id
_entity.type
_entity.pdbx_description
1 polymer ?
#
loop_
_entity_poly.entity_id
_entity_poly.type
_entity_poly.pdbx_seq_one_letter_code
_entity_poly.pdbx_strand_id
1 'polypeptide(L)'
;AGAGVLSRRDFLYEDDLDVDSGRWAEVTLDTVGPDGSSRPFTVVSAYLHSGELDSPKQEQKMAYLQKVSERLPQLEGACVVAGDFN
;
A
#
# COMPACT_ATOMS: atom_id res chain seq x y z
N ALA A 1 -5.36 -19.93 16.10
CA ALA A 1 -4.39 -18.84 16.33
C ALA A 1 -4.79 -17.69 15.42
N GLY A 2 -5.15 -16.53 15.98
CA GLY A 2 -5.46 -15.34 15.18
C GLY A 2 -4.17 -14.59 14.86
N ALA A 3 -4.07 -14.02 13.67
CA ALA A 3 -2.96 -13.12 13.35
C ALA A 3 -3.14 -11.80 14.12
N GLY A 4 -2.11 -11.36 14.83
CA GLY A 4 -2.10 -10.06 15.49
C GLY A 4 -1.86 -8.94 14.49
N VAL A 5 -2.39 -7.74 14.72
CA VAL A 5 -2.03 -6.56 13.90
C VAL A 5 -0.76 -5.94 14.47
N LEU A 6 0.31 -5.87 13.67
CA LEU A 6 1.57 -5.24 14.04
C LEU A 6 1.60 -3.75 13.69
N SER A 7 1.04 -3.38 12.54
CA SER A 7 0.93 -1.98 12.11
C SER A 7 -0.22 -1.77 11.13
N ARG A 8 -0.68 -0.52 11.04
CA ARG A 8 -1.70 -0.08 10.07
C ARG A 8 -1.36 1.32 9.56
N ARG A 9 -1.60 1.55 8.28
CA ARG A 9 -1.44 2.83 7.59
C ARG A 9 -2.52 2.99 6.52
N ASP A 10 -3.22 4.12 6.52
CA ASP A 10 -4.35 4.40 5.60
C ASP A 10 -4.01 5.42 4.48
N PHE A 11 -2.74 5.82 4.37
CA PHE A 11 -2.19 6.77 3.37
C PHE A 11 -0.76 6.38 3.01
N LEU A 12 -0.15 6.86 1.93
CA LEU A 12 1.28 6.60 1.69
C LEU A 12 2.15 7.44 2.63
N TYR A 13 1.77 8.70 2.83
CA TYR A 13 2.44 9.65 3.72
C TYR A 13 1.43 10.42 4.57
N GLU A 14 1.86 10.89 5.75
CA GLU A 14 0.98 11.60 6.69
C GLU A 14 0.50 12.96 6.16
N ASP A 15 1.23 13.54 5.20
CA ASP A 15 0.94 14.82 4.55
C ASP A 15 0.39 14.67 3.13
N ASP A 16 -0.14 13.49 2.78
CA ASP A 16 -0.79 13.25 1.50
C ASP A 16 -1.94 14.23 1.24
N LEU A 17 -2.07 14.65 -0.02
CA LEU A 17 -3.12 15.57 -0.45
C LEU A 17 -4.50 14.89 -0.39
N ASP A 18 -5.58 15.67 -0.27
CA ASP A 18 -6.96 15.15 -0.30
C ASP A 18 -7.24 14.26 -1.52
N VAL A 19 -6.61 14.56 -2.67
CA VAL A 19 -6.76 13.79 -3.92
C VAL A 19 -6.23 12.35 -3.83
N ASP A 20 -5.32 12.12 -2.88
CA ASP A 20 -4.65 10.83 -2.64
C ASP A 20 -5.38 9.99 -1.58
N SER A 21 -6.39 10.56 -0.91
CA SER A 21 -7.11 9.90 0.17
C SER A 21 -7.87 8.64 -0.29
N GLY A 22 -7.87 7.60 0.56
CA GLY A 22 -8.57 6.34 0.31
C GLY A 22 -7.95 5.44 -0.76
N ARG A 23 -6.76 5.79 -1.29
CA ARG A 23 -6.09 5.06 -2.37
C ARG A 23 -5.09 4.01 -1.90
N TRP A 24 -4.75 4.03 -0.62
CA TRP A 24 -3.80 3.11 -0.01
C TRP A 24 -4.29 2.71 1.37
N ALA A 25 -4.38 1.41 1.64
CA ALA A 25 -4.50 0.91 2.99
C ALA A 25 -3.56 -0.27 3.15
N GLU A 26 -2.73 -0.22 4.18
CA GLU A 26 -1.69 -1.19 4.47
C GLU A 26 -1.84 -1.69 5.90
N VAL A 27 -1.77 -3.01 6.07
CA VAL A 27 -1.77 -3.66 7.38
C VAL A 27 -0.68 -4.71 7.40
N THR A 28 0.18 -4.65 8.41
CA THR A 28 1.14 -5.72 8.70
C THR A 28 0.59 -6.59 9.81
N LEU A 29 0.55 -7.89 9.55
CA LEU A 29 0.03 -8.92 10.45
C LEU A 29 1.17 -9.77 10.98
N ASP A 30 1.11 -10.14 12.25
CA ASP A 30 1.91 -11.23 12.80
C ASP A 30 1.24 -12.56 12.47
N THR A 31 1.88 -13.35 11.61
CA THR A 31 1.36 -14.64 11.17
C THR A 31 2.23 -15.77 11.68
N VAL A 32 1.63 -16.94 11.92
CA VAL A 32 2.36 -18.13 12.34
C VAL A 32 2.57 -19.04 11.15
N GLY A 33 3.84 -19.34 10.87
CA GLY A 33 4.25 -20.24 9.81
C GLY A 33 3.97 -21.72 10.11
N PRO A 34 4.11 -22.62 9.11
CA PRO A 34 3.95 -24.06 9.32
C PRO A 34 4.92 -24.67 10.34
N ASP A 35 6.06 -24.03 10.54
CA ASP A 35 7.09 -24.36 11.52
C ASP A 35 6.83 -23.79 12.92
N GLY A 36 5.69 -23.11 13.11
CA GLY A 36 5.33 -22.45 14.37
C GLY A 36 6.04 -21.11 14.63
N SER A 37 6.87 -20.63 13.71
CA SER A 37 7.56 -19.34 13.86
C SER A 37 6.65 -18.17 13.49
N SER A 38 6.78 -17.06 14.23
CA SER A 38 6.14 -15.78 13.92
C SER A 38 6.85 -15.12 12.74
N ARG A 39 6.07 -14.62 11.78
CA ARG A 39 6.54 -13.93 10.58
C ARG A 39 5.59 -12.78 10.21
N PRO A 40 6.12 -11.57 9.93
CA PRO A 40 5.32 -10.48 9.43
C PRO A 40 4.80 -10.79 8.02
N PHE A 41 3.53 -10.48 7.80
CA PHE A 41 2.89 -10.53 6.48
C PHE A 41 2.12 -9.23 6.24
N THR A 42 2.47 -8.51 5.17
CA THR A 42 1.83 -7.23 4.84
C THR A 42 0.80 -7.39 3.74
N VAL A 43 -0.40 -6.86 3.96
CA VAL A 43 -1.47 -6.78 2.96
C VAL A 43 -1.70 -5.32 2.64
N VAL A 44 -1.70 -5.00 1.34
CA VAL A 44 -2.05 -3.67 0.85
C VAL A 44 -3.29 -3.77 -0.05
N SER A 45 -4.27 -2.91 0.24
CA SER A 45 -5.37 -2.56 -0.67
C SER A 45 -5.02 -1.25 -1.37
N ALA A 46 -4.83 -1.29 -2.69
CA ALA A 46 -4.43 -0.15 -3.51
C ALA A 46 -5.54 0.23 -4.52
N TYR A 47 -5.78 1.53 -4.67
CA TYR A 47 -6.68 2.10 -5.68
C TYR A 47 -5.99 3.29 -6.37
N LEU A 48 -5.19 2.99 -7.39
CA LEU A 48 -4.34 3.99 -8.02
C LEU A 48 -5.17 5.02 -8.81
N HIS A 49 -4.57 6.19 -9.06
CA HIS A 49 -5.19 7.18 -9.93
C HIS A 49 -5.29 6.66 -11.37
N SER A 50 -6.43 6.91 -12.01
CA SER A 50 -6.54 6.83 -13.46
C SER A 50 -5.97 8.10 -14.08
N GLY A 51 -5.23 7.93 -15.18
CA GLY A 51 -4.60 9.03 -15.90
C GLY A 51 -5.37 9.29 -17.20
N GLU A 52 -5.27 10.51 -17.70
CA GLU A 52 -5.83 10.92 -18.98
C GLU A 52 -4.75 11.73 -19.72
N LEU A 53 -4.41 11.32 -20.94
CA LEU A 53 -3.27 11.87 -21.69
C LEU A 53 -3.38 13.39 -21.82
N ASP A 54 -2.26 14.09 -21.63
CA ASP A 54 -2.15 15.55 -21.74
C ASP A 54 -3.11 16.32 -20.81
N SER A 55 -3.38 15.77 -19.63
CA SER A 55 -4.25 16.38 -18.62
C SER A 55 -3.57 16.47 -17.25
N PRO A 56 -4.07 17.35 -16.35
CA PRO A 56 -3.64 17.38 -14.95
C PRO A 56 -3.77 16.04 -14.21
N LYS A 57 -4.69 15.16 -14.63
CA LYS A 57 -4.86 13.83 -14.03
C LYS A 57 -3.66 12.93 -14.30
N GLN A 58 -3.02 13.08 -15.47
CA GLN A 58 -1.79 12.32 -15.76
C GLN A 58 -0.66 12.76 -14.83
N GLU A 59 -0.48 14.06 -14.62
CA GLU A 59 0.53 14.58 -13.69
C GLU A 59 0.30 14.07 -12.27
N GLN A 60 -0.95 14.09 -11.80
CA GLN A 60 -1.36 13.52 -10.50
C GLN A 60 -1.07 12.01 -10.42
N LYS A 61 -1.43 11.23 -11.46
CA LYS A 61 -1.11 9.79 -11.52
C LYS A 61 0.39 9.55 -11.42
N MET A 62 1.20 10.30 -12.18
CA MET A 62 2.65 10.12 -12.19
C MET A 62 3.28 10.50 -10.85
N ALA A 63 2.84 11.59 -10.23
CA ALA A 63 3.30 11.99 -8.90
C ALA A 63 2.94 10.93 -7.83
N TYR A 64 1.73 10.37 -7.88
CA TYR A 64 1.32 9.31 -6.95
C TYR A 64 2.07 7.99 -7.21
N LEU A 65 2.33 7.63 -8.47
CA LEU A 65 3.13 6.45 -8.81
C LEU A 65 4.56 6.55 -8.31
N GLN A 66 5.14 7.75 -8.28
CA GLN A 66 6.45 7.96 -7.66
C GLN A 66 6.42 7.62 -6.17
N LYS A 67 5.43 8.12 -5.43
CA LYS A 67 5.19 7.79 -4.01
C LYS A 67 5.03 6.27 -3.79
N VAL A 68 4.23 5.61 -4.60
CA VAL A 68 4.05 4.14 -4.54
C VAL A 68 5.37 3.41 -4.78
N SER A 69 6.13 3.84 -5.80
CA SER A 69 7.42 3.25 -6.15
C SER A 69 8.44 3.34 -5.02
N GLU A 70 8.41 4.43 -4.25
CA GLU A 70 9.25 4.62 -3.07
C GLU A 70 8.80 3.76 -1.87
N ARG A 71 7.49 3.53 -1.72
CA ARG A 71 6.93 2.73 -0.61
C ARG A 71 7.14 1.24 -0.78
N LEU A 72 6.97 0.70 -1.98
CA LEU A 72 7.05 -0.75 -2.25
C LEU A 72 8.32 -1.44 -1.70
N PRO A 73 9.55 -0.92 -1.86
CA PRO A 73 10.75 -1.56 -1.32
C PRO A 73 10.85 -1.50 0.22
N GLN A 74 9.99 -0.73 0.88
CA GLN A 74 9.95 -0.60 2.34
C GLN A 74 8.96 -1.59 2.99
N LEU A 75 8.23 -2.39 2.19
CA LEU A 75 7.36 -3.43 2.73
C LEU A 75 8.22 -4.58 3.26
N GLU A 76 7.98 -4.96 4.52
CA GLU A 76 8.78 -5.98 5.20
C GLU A 76 8.19 -7.38 5.00
N GLY A 77 9.07 -8.38 4.96
CA GLY A 77 8.66 -9.78 4.91
C GLY A 77 7.90 -10.16 3.63
N ALA A 78 7.03 -11.15 3.73
CA ALA A 78 6.16 -11.52 2.63
C ALA A 78 5.02 -10.51 2.53
N CYS A 79 4.70 -10.04 1.33
CA CYS A 79 3.64 -9.08 1.13
C CYS A 79 2.78 -9.40 -0.09
N VAL A 80 1.54 -8.91 -0.06
CA VAL A 80 0.67 -8.84 -1.23
C VAL A 80 0.13 -7.43 -1.37
N VAL A 81 0.24 -6.89 -2.59
CA VAL A 81 -0.36 -5.62 -2.99
C VAL A 81 -1.44 -5.94 -4.00
N ALA A 82 -2.69 -5.63 -3.67
CA ALA A 82 -3.84 -5.97 -4.48
C ALA A 82 -4.81 -4.80 -4.57
N GLY A 83 -5.61 -4.79 -5.63
CA GLY A 83 -6.63 -3.78 -5.87
C GLY A 83 -6.68 -3.37 -7.33
N ASP A 84 -6.99 -2.11 -7.58
CA ASP A 84 -7.09 -1.55 -8.92
C ASP A 84 -5.86 -0.69 -9.23
N PHE A 85 -5.11 -1.12 -10.25
CA PHE A 85 -3.92 -0.41 -10.72
C PHE A 85 -4.18 0.44 -11.97
N ASN A 86 -5.41 0.41 -12.51
CA ASN A 86 -5.88 0.97 -13.79
C ASN A 86 -5.09 0.52 -15.03
#